data_AF-A0A7Y0N2N4-F1
#
_entry.id   AF-A0A7Y0N2N4-F1
#
_cell.length_a   1.000
_cell.length_b   1.000
_cell.length_c   1.000
_cell.angle_alpha   90.00
_cell.angle_beta   90.00
_cell.angle_gamma   90.00
#
_symmetry.space_group_name_H-M   'P 1'
#
loop_
_entity.id
_entity.type
_entity.pdbx_description
1 polymer ?
#
loop_
_entity_poly.entity_id
_entity_poly.type
_entity_poly.pdbx_seq_one_letter_code
_entity_poly.pdbx_strand_id
1 'polypeptide(L)'
;MDILLLFLMVIGFMLIGVPIAISLGLSSVLFLMLHSDASLASVAQTLFNAFAGHYTLLAIPFFILASSFMSTGGVAKRIIRFAIAIVGWFR
;
A
#
# COMPACT_ATOMS: atom_id res chain seq x y z
N MET A 1 -22.98 5.75 -19.36
CA MET A 1 -23.13 4.28 -19.14
C MET A 1 -21.84 3.68 -18.60
N ASP A 2 -20.71 4.33 -18.88
CA ASP A 2 -19.35 3.95 -18.52
C ASP A 2 -19.10 3.77 -17.02
N ILE A 3 -19.61 4.70 -16.21
CA ILE A 3 -19.46 4.65 -14.74
C ILE A 3 -20.12 3.40 -14.16
N LEU A 4 -21.29 3.01 -14.69
CA LEU A 4 -22.01 1.82 -14.24
C LEU A 4 -21.23 0.55 -14.57
N LEU A 5 -20.60 0.51 -15.75
CA LEU A 5 -19.78 -0.62 -16.20
C LEU A 5 -18.52 -0.77 -15.33
N LEU A 6 -17.82 0.33 -15.04
CA LEU A 6 -16.68 0.35 -14.12
C LEU A 6 -17.07 -0.17 -12.73
N PHE A 7 -18.20 0.32 -12.20
CA PHE A 7 -18.69 -0.11 -10.90
C PHE A 7 -19.04 -1.60 -10.87
N LEU A 8 -19.74 -2.10 -11.89
CA LEU A 8 -20.07 -3.53 -12.01
C LEU A 8 -18.82 -4.41 -12.13
N MET A 9 -17.78 -3.96 -12.83
CA MET A 9 -16.50 -4.69 -12.91
C MET A 9 -15.82 -4.78 -11.55
N VAL A 10 -15.71 -3.68 -10.80
CA VAL A 10 -15.09 -3.67 -9.46
C VAL A 10 -15.83 -4.62 -8.52
N ILE A 11 -17.16 -4.50 -8.45
CA ILE A 11 -17.98 -5.35 -7.58
C ILE A 11 -17.94 -6.80 -8.05
N GLY A 12 -17.99 -7.06 -9.35
CA GLY A 12 -17.87 -8.40 -9.92
C GLY A 12 -16.56 -9.09 -9.51
N PHE A 13 -15.43 -8.40 -9.62
CA PHE A 13 -14.13 -8.92 -9.17
C PHE A 13 -14.07 -9.16 -7.66
N MET A 14 -14.66 -8.25 -6.87
CA MET A 14 -14.69 -8.41 -5.41
C MET A 14 -15.56 -9.62 -4.99
N LEU A 15 -16.67 -9.87 -5.68
CA LEU A 15 -17.57 -11.00 -5.40
C LEU A 15 -16.93 -12.38 -5.69
N ILE A 16 -16.03 -12.46 -6.67
CA ILE A 16 -15.26 -13.69 -6.95
C ILE A 16 -14.02 -13.84 -6.05
N GLY A 17 -13.86 -12.98 -5.04
CA GLY A 17 -12.79 -13.08 -4.04
C GLY A 17 -11.48 -12.40 -4.42
N VAL A 18 -11.46 -11.57 -5.47
CA VAL A 18 -10.25 -10.79 -5.83
C VAL A 18 -10.04 -9.69 -4.77
N PRO A 19 -8.81 -9.52 -4.25
CA PRO A 19 -8.48 -8.45 -3.31
C PRO A 19 -8.84 -7.07 -3.86
N ILE A 20 -9.36 -6.19 -3.01
CA ILE A 20 -9.90 -4.87 -3.39
C ILE A 20 -8.92 -4.07 -4.26
N ALA A 21 -7.64 -4.05 -3.90
CA ALA A 21 -6.60 -3.34 -4.65
C ALA A 21 -6.46 -3.87 -6.09
N ILE A 22 -6.53 -5.19 -6.28
CA ILE A 22 -6.46 -5.84 -7.59
C ILE A 22 -7.75 -5.58 -8.37
N SER A 23 -8.91 -5.65 -7.72
CA SER A 23 -10.22 -5.36 -8.34
C SER A 23 -10.28 -3.93 -8.90
N LEU A 24 -9.79 -2.94 -8.16
CA LEU A 24 -9.71 -1.55 -8.60
C LEU A 24 -8.73 -1.36 -9.77
N GLY A 25 -7.55 -1.98 -9.68
CA GLY A 25 -6.55 -1.92 -10.74
C GLY A 25 -7.03 -2.56 -12.03
N LEU A 26 -7.48 -3.81 -11.98
CA LEU A 26 -7.91 -4.57 -13.16
C LEU A 26 -9.12 -3.95 -13.85
N SER A 27 -10.13 -3.52 -13.10
CA SER A 27 -11.30 -2.85 -13.67
C SER A 27 -10.93 -1.55 -14.39
N SER A 28 -10.04 -0.75 -13.79
CA SER A 28 -9.56 0.50 -14.40
C SER A 28 -8.76 0.24 -15.69
N VAL A 29 -7.86 -0.74 -15.68
CA VAL A 29 -7.05 -1.10 -16.85
C VAL A 29 -7.94 -1.65 -17.98
N LEU A 30 -8.83 -2.60 -17.67
CA LEU A 30 -9.76 -3.18 -18.66
C LEU A 30 -10.70 -2.12 -19.23
N PHE A 31 -11.21 -1.22 -18.39
CA PHE A 31 -12.06 -0.14 -18.84
C PHE A 31 -11.34 0.79 -19.84
N LEU A 32 -10.11 1.21 -19.52
CA LEU A 32 -9.29 2.06 -20.39
C LEU A 32 -8.95 1.37 -21.72
N MET A 33 -8.69 0.06 -21.71
CA MET A 33 -8.42 -0.69 -22.94
C MET A 33 -9.65 -0.86 -23.84
N LEU A 34 -10.84 -0.89 -23.27
CA LEU A 34 -12.09 -1.12 -24.01
C LEU A 34 -12.75 0.18 -24.50
N HIS A 35 -12.58 1.29 -23.77
CA HIS A 35 -13.31 2.55 -24.00
C HIS A 35 -12.40 3.75 -24.31
N SER A 36 -11.08 3.56 -24.39
CA SER A 36 -10.14 4.63 -24.73
C SER A 36 -9.06 4.14 -25.69
N ASP A 37 -8.50 5.05 -26.47
CA ASP A 37 -7.32 4.78 -27.32
C ASP A 37 -6.01 4.72 -26.51
N ALA A 38 -6.12 4.46 -25.20
CA ALA A 38 -4.99 4.39 -24.30
C ALA A 38 -4.18 3.12 -24.62
N SER A 39 -2.92 3.31 -25.03
CA SER A 39 -2.01 2.18 -25.21
C SER A 39 -1.68 1.53 -23.86
N LEU A 40 -1.43 0.22 -23.85
CA LEU A 40 -1.00 -0.46 -22.63
C LEU A 40 0.28 0.15 -22.03
N ALA A 41 1.15 0.70 -22.89
CA ALA A 41 2.34 1.44 -22.47
C ALA A 41 1.99 2.73 -21.70
N SER A 42 0.94 3.46 -22.10
CA SER A 42 0.49 4.67 -21.39
C SER A 42 -0.10 4.34 -20.00
N VAL A 43 -0.79 3.21 -19.88
CA VAL A 43 -1.31 2.70 -18.61
C VAL A 43 -0.16 2.31 -17.68
N ALA A 44 0.83 1.57 -18.21
CA ALA A 44 2.04 1.21 -17.47
C ALA A 44 2.82 2.45 -16.99
N GLN A 45 2.96 3.47 -17.85
CA GLN A 45 3.60 4.73 -17.48
C GLN A 45 2.84 5.47 -16.39
N THR A 46 1.50 5.50 -16.46
CA THR A 46 0.65 6.14 -15.45
C THR A 46 0.78 5.44 -14.10
N LEU A 47 0.78 4.10 -14.10
CA LEU A 47 1.02 3.31 -12.89
C LEU A 47 2.41 3.58 -12.32
N PHE A 48 3.44 3.59 -13.16
CA PHE A 48 4.81 3.87 -12.71
C PHE A 48 4.96 5.27 -12.13
N ASN A 49 4.36 6.28 -12.78
CA ASN A 49 4.32 7.64 -12.28
C ASN A 49 3.53 7.76 -10.97
N ALA A 50 2.48 6.96 -10.78
CA ALA A 50 1.76 6.90 -9.52
C ALA A 50 2.63 6.36 -8.39
N PHE A 51 3.58 5.45 -8.66
CA PHE A 51 4.58 5.01 -7.67
C PHE A 51 5.74 6.00 -7.50
N ALA A 52 6.08 6.76 -8.54
CA ALA A 52 7.16 7.74 -8.52
C ALA A 52 6.80 8.93 -7.60
N GLY A 53 7.54 9.07 -6.49
CA GLY A 53 7.34 10.16 -5.52
C GLY A 53 6.70 9.75 -4.19
N HIS A 54 6.39 8.46 -4.00
CA HIS A 54 5.91 7.97 -2.70
C HIS A 54 7.04 7.74 -1.70
N TYR A 55 7.57 8.83 -1.13
CA TYR A 55 8.51 8.77 0.01
C TYR A 55 7.93 7.98 1.19
N THR A 56 6.61 7.91 1.32
CA THR A 56 5.92 7.10 2.32
C THR A 56 6.19 5.60 2.17
N LEU A 57 6.34 5.10 0.93
CA LEU A 57 6.67 3.69 0.70
C LEU A 57 8.11 3.38 1.14
N LEU A 58 9.01 4.36 1.11
CA LEU A 58 10.37 4.22 1.69
C LEU A 58 10.34 4.09 3.22
N ALA A 59 9.25 4.50 3.89
CA ALA A 59 9.11 4.27 5.32
C ALA A 59 9.16 2.76 5.65
N ILE A 60 8.64 1.89 4.78
CA ILE A 60 8.63 0.43 5.00
C ILE A 60 10.07 -0.13 5.16
N PRO A 61 10.99 0.01 4.18
CA PRO A 61 12.35 -0.48 4.34
C PRO A 61 13.10 0.23 5.47
N PHE A 62 12.87 1.54 5.69
CA PHE A 62 13.50 2.24 6.80
C PHE A 62 13.01 1.78 8.17
N PHE A 63 11.73 1.47 8.34
CA PHE A 63 11.20 0.88 9.57
C PHE A 63 11.78 -0.52 9.81
N ILE A 64 11.91 -1.34 8.76
CA ILE A 64 12.54 -2.66 8.87
C ILE A 64 14.00 -2.52 9.34
N LEU A 65 14.78 -1.63 8.70
CA LEU A 65 16.17 -1.32 9.08
C LEU A 65 16.29 -0.80 10.51
N ALA A 66 15.46 0.18 10.89
CA ALA A 66 15.42 0.72 12.24
C ALA A 66 15.09 -0.37 13.27
N SER A 67 14.10 -1.23 12.98
CA SER A 67 13.72 -2.33 13.88
C SER A 67 14.86 -3.33 14.09
N SER A 68 15.58 -3.67 13.02
CA SER A 68 16.74 -4.55 13.03
C SER A 68 17.84 -3.99 13.93
N PHE A 69 18.17 -2.71 13.79
CA PHE A 69 19.15 -2.03 14.65
C PHE A 69 18.70 -1.95 16.11
N MET A 70 17.43 -1.65 16.35
CA MET A 70 16.89 -1.54 17.71
C MET A 70 16.83 -2.89 18.43
N SER A 71 16.55 -3.97 17.70
CA SER A 71 16.51 -5.34 18.22
C SER A 71 17.91 -5.87 18.52
N THR A 72 18.83 -5.77 17.54
CA THR A 72 20.20 -6.29 17.67
C THR A 72 21.02 -5.48 18.68
N GLY A 73 20.88 -4.15 18.70
CA GLY A 73 21.59 -3.27 19.62
C GLY A 73 20.98 -3.20 21.03
N GLY A 74 19.89 -3.92 21.31
CA GLY A 74 19.19 -3.89 22.59
C GLY A 74 18.59 -2.53 22.96
N VAL A 75 18.55 -1.59 22.01
CA VAL A 75 18.01 -0.22 22.20
C VAL A 75 16.54 -0.30 22.56
N ALA A 76 15.77 -1.17 21.92
CA ALA A 76 14.36 -1.39 22.25
C ALA A 76 14.18 -1.78 23.73
N LYS A 77 14.97 -2.74 24.23
CA LYS A 77 14.94 -3.14 25.65
C LYS A 77 15.32 -2.00 26.58
N ARG A 78 16.32 -1.19 26.23
CA ARG A 78 16.74 -0.02 27.03
C ARG A 78 15.63 1.04 27.12
N ILE A 79 14.97 1.35 26.01
CA ILE A 79 13.84 2.30 25.97
C ILE A 79 12.70 1.80 26.85
N ILE A 80 12.35 0.51 26.74
CA ILE A 80 11.30 -0.10 27.58
C ILE A 80 11.67 -0.01 29.07
N ARG A 81 12.91 -0.37 29.46
CA ARG A 81 13.35 -0.25 30.85
C ARG A 81 13.30 1.18 31.37
N PHE A 82 13.69 2.15 30.56
CA PHE A 82 13.63 3.57 30.91
C PHE A 82 12.17 4.03 31.12
N ALA A 83 11.26 3.68 30.21
CA ALA A 83 9.84 4.00 30.37
C ALA A 83 9.26 3.38 31.65
N ILE A 84 9.56 2.10 31.92
CA ILE A 84 9.14 1.41 33.15
C ILE A 84 9.71 2.10 34.39
N ALA A 85 10.95 2.58 34.38
CA ALA A 85 11.53 3.28 35.52
C ALA A 85 10.81 4.62 35.83
N ILE A 86 10.25 5.29 34.81
CA ILE A 86 9.55 6.58 34.98
C ILE A 86 8.10 6.39 35.42
N VAL A 87 7.37 5.44 34.82
CA VAL A 87 5.91 5.31 35.03
C VAL A 87 5.48 3.99 35.67
N GLY A 88 6.39 3.05 35.87
CA GLY A 88 6.08 1.70 36.39
C GLY A 88 5.62 1.68 37.84
N TRP A 89 5.82 2.76 38.59
CA TRP A 89 5.37 2.91 39.97
C TRP A 89 3.87 3.18 40.11
N PHE A 90 3.16 3.52 39.02
CA PHE A 90 1.69 3.67 39.01
C PHE A 90 0.94 2.33 38.95
N ARG A 91 1.65 1.20 38.96
CA ARG A 91 1.08 -0.15 38.83
C ARG A 91 0.83 -0.79 40.19
#